data_AF-A0AAV1IZ91-F1
#
_entry.id   AF-A0AAV1IZ91-F1
#
_cell.length_a   1.000
_cell.length_b   1.000
_cell.length_c   1.000
_cell.angle_alpha   90.00
_cell.angle_beta   90.00
_cell.angle_gamma   90.00
#
_symmetry.space_group_name_H-M   'P 1'
#
loop_
_entity.id
_entity.type
_entity.pdbx_description
1 polymer ?
#
loop_
_entity_poly.entity_id
_entity_poly.type
_entity_poly.pdbx_seq_one_letter_code
_entity_poly.pdbx_strand_id
1 'polypeptide(L)'
;MDDRIIINNEIEDITVSNFYLSSPEESGDININIAPNNTSDNNAEEYLNLLASHAMLPAYFHPTRKNNCIDHVMLRTLQKATTIIFDSQFTDHAPVLCCIPTLKKIDKNSHISTIKRIDLPAVVDALEKTDLSLVLNISDPETAAFKIVSIITSILDKFTVIKRTPSKHRIIKPWITPGLLRCIRHRDKLYRTLRKDPTNDANRTIYIRYRNHCNRLLKKVKIVYERSEFEKVRNDSRAAWKFIRQKANMNNKKSSSSQLLEGLDDHDQSVNAVNDYFSNIGKDLASKLLISTPYPPILTNQNIVSNTLHPSNSMVLLPIESEEIHTIISNMKENCAVGWDGIPSALLKSCRHILVPVLTHIFNLSIDTGVFPKAFKVALCKDAQNRVILGIGRSTPSNGIEACQAKANMSYKRL
;
A
#
# COMPACT_ATOMS: atom_id res chain seq x y z
N MET A 1 -35.80 2.85 -17.19
CA MET A 1 -36.89 1.96 -17.63
C MET A 1 -36.35 0.56 -17.80
N ASP A 2 -36.41 -0.08 -16.65
CA ASP A 2 -36.73 -1.49 -16.37
C ASP A 2 -35.72 -2.54 -16.82
N ASP A 3 -34.59 -2.56 -16.11
CA ASP A 3 -33.98 -3.84 -15.76
C ASP A 3 -35.01 -4.57 -14.88
N ARG A 4 -35.67 -5.62 -15.40
CA ARG A 4 -36.61 -6.42 -14.62
C ARG A 4 -35.79 -7.20 -13.59
N ILE A 5 -35.69 -6.66 -12.38
CA ILE A 5 -35.20 -7.38 -11.22
C ILE A 5 -36.37 -8.24 -10.73
N ILE A 6 -36.27 -9.55 -10.90
CA ILE A 6 -37.18 -10.47 -10.20
C ILE A 6 -36.65 -10.53 -8.77
N ILE A 7 -37.29 -9.79 -7.87
CA ILE A 7 -36.99 -9.76 -6.45
C ILE A 7 -38.10 -10.54 -5.75
N ASN A 8 -37.76 -11.65 -5.10
CA ASN A 8 -38.61 -12.17 -4.04
C ASN A 8 -38.45 -11.22 -2.84
N ASN A 9 -39.44 -10.36 -2.64
CA ASN A 9 -39.42 -9.33 -1.60
C ASN A 9 -39.66 -9.97 -0.23
N GLU A 10 -38.65 -9.94 0.63
CA GLU A 10 -38.76 -9.30 1.95
C GLU A 10 -37.48 -8.49 2.14
N ILE A 11 -37.66 -7.18 2.25
CA ILE A 11 -36.59 -6.19 2.36
C ILE A 11 -36.18 -6.15 3.82
N GLU A 12 -34.90 -6.40 4.11
CA GLU A 12 -34.18 -5.59 5.08
C GLU A 12 -32.69 -5.57 4.74
N ASP A 13 -32.13 -4.37 4.85
CA ASP A 13 -30.78 -3.98 4.47
C ASP A 13 -29.70 -4.99 4.91
N ILE A 14 -28.62 -5.14 4.12
CA ILE A 14 -27.22 -4.91 4.55
C ILE A 14 -26.22 -5.67 3.66
N THR A 15 -25.16 -4.92 3.33
CA THR A 15 -23.94 -5.24 2.60
C THR A 15 -22.86 -6.00 3.40
N VAL A 16 -22.04 -6.73 2.62
CA VAL A 16 -21.04 -7.78 2.93
C VAL A 16 -19.68 -7.28 3.47
N SER A 17 -19.05 -8.05 4.38
CA SER A 17 -17.62 -8.40 4.29
C SER A 17 -17.20 -9.56 5.21
N ASN A 18 -16.73 -10.67 4.60
CA ASN A 18 -15.76 -11.69 5.04
C ASN A 18 -15.67 -12.09 6.52
N PHE A 19 -16.14 -13.30 6.85
CA PHE A 19 -15.36 -14.31 7.58
C PHE A 19 -15.89 -15.72 7.26
N TYR A 20 -14.95 -16.67 7.24
CA TYR A 20 -15.10 -18.10 7.00
C TYR A 20 -16.30 -18.72 7.71
N LEU A 21 -17.38 -18.94 6.99
CA LEU A 21 -18.25 -20.10 7.22
C LEU A 21 -17.81 -21.12 6.19
N SER A 22 -17.16 -22.19 6.67
CA SER A 22 -16.89 -23.39 5.90
C SER A 22 -18.20 -24.16 5.67
N SER A 23 -19.19 -23.50 5.07
CA SER A 23 -20.29 -24.18 4.41
C SER A 23 -19.73 -24.55 3.03
N PRO A 24 -19.60 -25.84 2.67
CA PRO A 24 -19.20 -26.19 1.32
C PRO A 24 -20.25 -25.61 0.36
N GLU A 25 -19.81 -24.58 -0.36
CA GLU A 25 -20.53 -23.95 -1.45
C GLU A 25 -19.93 -24.53 -2.73
N GLU A 26 -20.72 -25.29 -3.48
CA GLU A 26 -20.32 -25.70 -4.81
C GLU A 26 -21.01 -24.76 -5.81
N SER A 27 -20.20 -24.09 -6.61
CA SER A 27 -20.69 -23.27 -7.71
C SER A 27 -19.93 -23.57 -8.98
N GLY A 28 -20.65 -23.61 -10.09
CA GLY A 28 -20.04 -23.94 -11.38
C GLY A 28 -21.05 -23.97 -12.52
N ASP A 29 -20.52 -23.97 -13.74
CA ASP A 29 -21.26 -24.24 -14.97
C ASP A 29 -21.31 -25.77 -15.16
N ILE A 30 -22.39 -26.37 -14.70
CA ILE A 30 -22.54 -27.84 -14.63
C ILE A 30 -23.12 -28.38 -15.94
N ASN A 31 -23.62 -27.52 -16.84
CA ASN A 31 -24.26 -27.90 -18.10
C ASN A 31 -25.43 -28.90 -17.95
N ILE A 32 -26.03 -29.00 -16.76
CA ILE A 32 -27.25 -29.75 -16.47
C ILE A 32 -28.34 -28.73 -16.22
N ASN A 33 -29.49 -28.81 -16.91
CA ASN A 33 -30.53 -27.80 -16.80
C ASN A 33 -31.53 -28.12 -15.68
N ILE A 34 -31.47 -27.38 -14.57
CA ILE A 34 -32.37 -27.57 -13.41
C ILE A 34 -33.63 -26.69 -13.43
N ALA A 35 -33.94 -26.01 -14.54
CA ALA A 35 -35.13 -25.15 -14.61
C ALA A 35 -36.43 -25.97 -14.37
N PRO A 36 -37.44 -25.43 -13.65
CA PRO A 36 -38.59 -26.20 -13.16
C PRO A 36 -39.53 -26.67 -14.28
N ASN A 37 -39.44 -26.06 -15.46
CA ASN A 37 -40.22 -26.44 -16.64
C ASN A 37 -39.41 -27.32 -17.62
N ASN A 38 -38.25 -27.83 -17.21
CA ASN A 38 -37.41 -28.66 -18.05
C ASN A 38 -37.88 -30.11 -18.02
N THR A 39 -38.42 -30.60 -19.14
CA THR A 39 -38.81 -32.01 -19.32
C THR A 39 -37.81 -32.80 -20.18
N SER A 40 -36.66 -32.19 -20.52
CA SER A 40 -35.76 -32.71 -21.55
C SER A 40 -34.41 -33.22 -21.05
N ASP A 41 -34.03 -32.90 -19.81
CA ASP A 41 -32.74 -33.29 -19.25
C ASP A 41 -32.92 -34.40 -18.21
N ASN A 42 -32.75 -35.65 -18.65
CA ASN A 42 -32.95 -36.85 -17.81
C ASN A 42 -31.99 -36.90 -16.61
N ASN A 43 -30.88 -36.15 -16.66
CA ASN A 43 -29.86 -36.17 -15.61
C ASN A 43 -30.15 -35.19 -14.48
N ALA A 44 -31.10 -34.27 -14.65
CA ALA A 44 -31.39 -33.22 -13.67
C ALA A 44 -31.92 -33.78 -12.35
N GLU A 45 -32.83 -34.77 -12.39
CA GLU A 45 -33.40 -35.38 -11.19
C GLU A 45 -32.36 -36.21 -10.43
N GLU A 46 -31.58 -37.04 -11.12
CA GLU A 46 -30.51 -37.84 -10.51
C GLU A 46 -29.45 -36.94 -9.86
N TYR A 47 -29.05 -35.88 -10.55
CA TYR A 47 -28.12 -34.87 -10.04
C TYR A 47 -28.65 -34.16 -8.78
N LEU A 48 -29.90 -33.70 -8.79
CA LEU A 48 -30.51 -33.04 -7.64
C LEU A 48 -30.67 -34.00 -6.45
N ASN A 49 -31.03 -35.27 -6.70
CA ASN A 49 -31.13 -36.30 -5.66
C ASN A 49 -29.76 -36.62 -5.03
N LEU A 50 -28.70 -36.71 -5.85
CA LEU A 50 -27.34 -36.90 -5.37
C LEU A 50 -26.91 -35.75 -4.44
N LEU A 51 -27.12 -34.51 -4.85
CA LEU A 51 -26.78 -33.34 -4.02
C LEU A 51 -27.64 -33.26 -2.75
N ALA A 52 -28.93 -33.58 -2.85
CA ALA A 52 -29.82 -33.64 -1.70
C ALA A 52 -29.37 -34.70 -0.69
N SER A 53 -28.84 -35.85 -1.14
CA SER A 53 -28.26 -36.88 -0.26
C SER A 53 -27.06 -36.38 0.54
N HIS A 54 -26.35 -35.39 0.01
CA HIS A 54 -25.27 -34.67 0.68
C HIS A 54 -25.76 -33.40 1.40
N ALA A 55 -27.06 -33.22 1.60
CA ALA A 55 -27.66 -32.04 2.24
C ALA A 55 -27.31 -30.70 1.55
N MET A 56 -27.18 -30.73 0.23
CA MET A 56 -26.94 -29.56 -0.61
C MET A 56 -28.16 -29.28 -1.47
N LEU A 57 -28.65 -28.04 -1.43
CA LEU A 57 -29.83 -27.62 -2.17
C LEU A 57 -29.47 -26.46 -3.12
N PRO A 58 -30.11 -26.38 -4.30
CA PRO A 58 -29.92 -25.27 -5.22
C PRO A 58 -30.46 -23.96 -4.64
N ALA A 59 -29.68 -22.89 -4.78
CA ALA A 59 -30.05 -21.56 -4.29
C ALA A 59 -31.09 -20.84 -5.18
N TYR A 60 -31.32 -21.32 -6.40
CA TYR A 60 -32.28 -20.78 -7.38
C TYR A 60 -32.56 -21.80 -8.49
N PHE A 61 -33.62 -21.55 -9.25
CA PHE A 61 -34.00 -22.33 -10.43
C PHE A 61 -34.26 -21.46 -11.68
N HIS A 62 -33.83 -20.20 -11.63
CA HIS A 62 -34.04 -19.23 -12.71
C HIS A 62 -32.98 -19.37 -13.82
N PRO A 63 -33.34 -19.15 -15.10
CA PRO A 63 -32.39 -19.27 -16.20
C PRO A 63 -31.18 -18.36 -16.07
N THR A 64 -30.00 -18.93 -16.30
CA THR A 64 -28.72 -18.22 -16.33
C THR A 64 -28.20 -18.08 -17.76
N ARG A 65 -28.60 -18.96 -18.68
CA ARG A 65 -28.23 -18.88 -20.10
C ARG A 65 -29.46 -19.07 -20.98
N LYS A 66 -29.91 -18.00 -21.64
CA LYS A 66 -31.16 -17.99 -22.42
C LYS A 66 -32.35 -18.45 -21.55
N ASN A 67 -32.89 -19.65 -21.81
CA ASN A 67 -33.99 -20.26 -21.06
C ASN A 67 -33.53 -21.42 -20.15
N ASN A 68 -32.23 -21.69 -20.09
CA ASN A 68 -31.67 -22.81 -19.32
C ASN A 68 -31.01 -22.31 -18.03
N CYS A 69 -31.17 -23.08 -16.95
CA CYS A 69 -30.51 -22.88 -15.66
C CYS A 69 -29.39 -23.92 -15.54
N ILE A 70 -28.17 -23.54 -15.95
CA ILE A 70 -27.01 -24.47 -16.04
C ILE A 70 -25.81 -24.04 -15.18
N ASP A 71 -25.80 -22.78 -14.76
CA ASP A 71 -24.90 -22.31 -13.73
C ASP A 71 -25.59 -22.61 -12.40
N HIS A 72 -24.92 -23.32 -11.50
CA HIS A 72 -25.50 -23.76 -10.25
C HIS A 72 -24.78 -23.11 -9.07
N VAL A 73 -25.52 -22.81 -8.02
CA VAL A 73 -24.99 -22.50 -6.70
C VAL A 73 -25.70 -23.41 -5.71
N MET A 74 -24.95 -24.34 -5.14
CA MET A 74 -25.44 -25.36 -4.21
C MET A 74 -25.01 -25.00 -2.80
N LEU A 75 -25.96 -24.97 -1.89
CA LEU A 75 -25.75 -24.50 -0.54
C LEU A 75 -26.02 -25.61 0.48
N ARG A 76 -25.07 -25.79 1.41
CA ARG A 76 -25.23 -26.59 2.61
C ARG A 76 -25.51 -25.69 3.81
N THR A 77 -26.67 -25.04 3.83
CA THR A 77 -27.11 -24.20 4.95
C THR A 77 -28.63 -24.23 5.10
N LEU A 78 -29.10 -24.11 6.34
CA LEU A 78 -30.53 -23.92 6.66
C LEU A 78 -30.93 -22.44 6.60
N GLN A 79 -29.99 -21.54 6.38
CA GLN A 79 -30.25 -20.11 6.26
C GLN A 79 -30.87 -19.78 4.90
N LYS A 80 -31.87 -18.89 4.90
CA LYS A 80 -32.45 -18.36 3.66
C LYS A 80 -31.39 -17.55 2.92
N ALA A 81 -30.96 -18.03 1.76
CA ALA A 81 -30.12 -17.27 0.85
C ALA A 81 -30.98 -16.41 -0.09
N THR A 82 -30.53 -15.19 -0.37
CA THR A 82 -31.13 -14.34 -1.40
C THR A 82 -30.28 -14.44 -2.66
N THR A 83 -30.88 -14.84 -3.76
CA THR A 83 -30.20 -14.96 -5.05
C THR A 83 -30.70 -13.91 -6.02
N ILE A 84 -29.77 -13.26 -6.70
CA ILE A 84 -30.03 -12.24 -7.71
C ILE A 84 -29.28 -12.66 -8.97
N ILE A 85 -30.03 -12.88 -10.05
CA ILE A 85 -29.45 -13.14 -11.36
C ILE A 85 -29.36 -11.81 -12.09
N PHE A 86 -28.13 -11.40 -12.37
CA PHE A 86 -27.88 -10.22 -13.17
C PHE A 86 -28.03 -10.58 -14.64
N ASP A 87 -29.00 -9.96 -15.27
CA ASP A 87 -29.06 -9.93 -16.72
C ASP A 87 -27.91 -9.07 -17.28
N SER A 88 -26.73 -9.68 -17.46
CA SER A 88 -25.53 -8.98 -17.92
C SER A 88 -25.32 -9.09 -19.42
N GLN A 89 -24.60 -8.10 -19.96
CA GLN A 89 -24.34 -7.93 -21.40
C GLN A 89 -22.92 -8.36 -21.81
N PHE A 90 -22.13 -8.90 -20.87
CA PHE A 90 -20.70 -9.17 -21.07
C PHE A 90 -20.39 -10.62 -21.42
N THR A 91 -21.29 -11.54 -21.05
CA THR A 91 -21.17 -12.99 -21.20
C THR A 91 -22.55 -13.55 -21.58
N ASP A 92 -22.57 -14.69 -22.27
CA ASP A 92 -23.79 -15.43 -22.57
C ASP A 92 -24.39 -16.14 -21.35
N HIS A 93 -23.62 -16.24 -20.26
CA HIS A 93 -24.08 -16.62 -18.92
C HIS A 93 -24.42 -15.38 -18.09
N ALA A 94 -25.57 -15.40 -17.41
CA ALA A 94 -26.01 -14.37 -16.50
C ALA A 94 -25.25 -14.53 -15.17
N PRO A 95 -24.49 -13.52 -14.73
CA PRO A 95 -23.82 -13.58 -13.44
C PRO A 95 -24.83 -13.75 -12.31
N VAL A 96 -24.52 -14.69 -11.43
CA VAL A 96 -25.36 -14.99 -10.28
C VAL A 96 -24.71 -14.41 -9.04
N LEU A 97 -25.49 -13.69 -8.25
CA LEU A 97 -25.12 -13.24 -6.93
C LEU A 97 -25.95 -14.00 -5.91
N CYS A 98 -25.27 -14.78 -5.08
CA CYS A 98 -25.88 -15.43 -3.92
C CYS A 98 -25.47 -14.66 -2.66
N CYS A 99 -26.44 -14.30 -1.83
CA CYS A 99 -26.25 -13.59 -0.59
C CYS A 99 -26.75 -14.46 0.57
N ILE A 100 -25.81 -14.86 1.45
CA ILE A 100 -26.11 -15.66 2.63
C ILE A 100 -26.02 -14.75 3.86
N PRO A 101 -27.08 -14.64 4.67
CA PRO A 101 -27.10 -13.76 5.84
C PRO A 101 -26.11 -14.22 6.91
N THR A 102 -25.22 -13.33 7.34
CA THR A 102 -24.22 -13.62 8.39
C THR A 102 -24.78 -13.28 9.79
N LEU A 103 -24.54 -14.14 10.78
CA LEU A 103 -25.11 -14.03 12.14
C LEU A 103 -24.48 -12.94 13.05
N LYS A 104 -23.48 -12.16 12.61
CA LYS A 104 -22.82 -11.13 13.43
C LYS A 104 -22.73 -9.77 12.74
N LYS A 105 -22.98 -8.70 13.50
CA LYS A 105 -22.71 -7.30 13.11
C LYS A 105 -21.21 -7.10 12.93
N ILE A 106 -20.81 -6.69 11.73
CA ILE A 106 -19.44 -6.29 11.42
C ILE A 106 -19.39 -4.75 11.41
N ASP A 107 -18.42 -4.18 12.11
CA ASP A 107 -18.23 -2.73 12.17
C ASP A 107 -17.94 -2.15 10.78
N LYS A 108 -18.82 -1.26 10.30
CA LYS A 108 -18.85 -0.69 8.94
C LYS A 108 -17.66 0.24 8.59
N ASN A 109 -16.60 0.27 9.39
CA ASN A 109 -15.52 1.26 9.26
C ASN A 109 -14.29 0.78 8.47
N SER A 110 -14.24 -0.46 7.97
CA SER A 110 -12.97 -1.08 7.51
C SER A 110 -12.44 -0.67 6.13
N HIS A 111 -13.19 0.07 5.28
CA HIS A 111 -12.73 0.37 3.91
C HIS A 111 -12.90 1.82 3.42
N ILE A 112 -13.10 2.78 4.31
CA ILE A 112 -13.06 4.19 3.92
C ILE A 112 -11.60 4.62 3.81
N SER A 113 -11.07 4.73 2.59
CA SER A 113 -9.75 5.30 2.37
C SER A 113 -9.77 6.78 2.78
N THR A 114 -9.24 7.07 3.97
CA THR A 114 -9.02 8.42 4.45
C THR A 114 -7.72 8.96 3.83
N ILE A 115 -7.80 10.16 3.25
CA ILE A 115 -6.59 10.85 2.77
C ILE A 115 -6.29 11.94 3.79
N LYS A 116 -5.10 11.86 4.41
CA LYS A 116 -4.56 12.98 5.19
C LYS A 116 -4.08 14.05 4.20
N ARG A 117 -4.63 15.25 4.33
CA ARG A 117 -4.20 16.42 3.54
C ARG A 117 -3.65 17.45 4.50
N ILE A 118 -2.40 17.86 4.27
CA ILE A 118 -1.70 18.87 5.04
C ILE A 118 -1.79 20.18 4.27
N ASP A 119 -2.17 21.25 4.95
CA ASP A 119 -2.09 22.61 4.42
C ASP A 119 -0.67 23.18 4.66
N LEU A 120 0.26 22.86 3.76
CA LEU A 120 1.68 23.23 3.92
C LEU A 120 1.89 24.74 4.10
N PRO A 121 1.29 25.65 3.29
CA PRO A 121 1.41 27.09 3.52
C PRO A 121 0.96 27.52 4.92
N ALA A 122 -0.19 27.04 5.39
CA ALA A 122 -0.68 27.39 6.72
C ALA A 122 0.22 26.89 7.85
N VAL A 123 0.87 25.73 7.67
CA VAL A 123 1.86 25.20 8.62
C VAL A 123 3.13 26.06 8.63
N VAL A 124 3.62 26.48 7.46
CA VAL A 124 4.79 27.38 7.35
C VAL A 124 4.50 28.70 8.06
N ASP A 125 3.37 29.34 7.76
CA ASP A 125 2.95 30.60 8.39
C ASP A 125 2.82 30.48 9.92
N ALA A 126 2.34 29.34 10.42
CA ALA A 126 2.22 29.08 11.84
C ALA A 126 3.58 28.87 12.51
N LEU A 127 4.51 28.17 11.85
CA LEU A 127 5.88 27.99 12.31
C LEU A 127 6.65 29.31 12.35
N GLU A 128 6.46 30.19 11.36
CA GLU A 128 7.10 31.52 11.35
C GLU A 128 6.66 32.41 12.51
N LYS A 129 5.41 32.27 12.96
CA LYS A 129 4.85 32.99 14.11
C LYS A 129 5.17 32.35 15.45
N THR A 130 5.73 31.13 15.45
CA THR A 130 6.04 30.41 16.68
C THR A 130 7.41 30.85 17.19
N ASP A 131 7.48 31.23 18.46
CA ASP A 131 8.74 31.58 19.09
C ASP A 131 9.59 30.33 19.37
N LEU A 132 10.66 30.16 18.59
CA LEU A 132 11.62 29.06 18.73
C LEU A 132 12.84 29.43 19.59
N SER A 133 12.91 30.67 20.10
CA SER A 133 13.98 31.08 21.01
C SER A 133 14.05 30.20 22.26
N LEU A 134 12.90 29.70 22.72
CA LEU A 134 12.79 28.76 23.82
C LEU A 134 13.55 27.45 23.57
N VAL A 135 13.71 27.02 22.31
CA VAL A 135 14.49 25.82 21.97
C VAL A 135 15.98 26.15 21.91
N LEU A 136 16.33 27.33 21.38
CA LEU A 136 17.72 27.81 21.29
C LEU A 136 18.35 28.07 22.66
N ASN A 137 17.54 28.37 23.69
CA ASN A 137 18.02 28.60 25.05
C ASN A 137 18.18 27.31 25.88
N ILE A 138 17.78 26.15 25.36
CA ILE A 138 17.94 24.87 26.05
C ILE A 138 19.37 24.37 25.85
N SER A 139 20.02 23.94 26.93
CA SER A 139 21.37 23.34 26.91
C SER A 139 21.36 21.81 26.80
N ASP A 140 20.25 21.16 27.14
CA ASP A 140 20.11 19.71 27.03
C ASP A 140 19.59 19.29 25.63
N PRO A 141 20.37 18.54 24.83
CA PRO A 141 19.99 18.18 23.47
C PRO A 141 18.75 17.27 23.42
N GLU A 142 18.52 16.42 24.43
CA GLU A 142 17.35 15.54 24.49
C GLU A 142 16.06 16.36 24.62
N THR A 143 16.03 17.31 25.55
CA THR A 143 14.90 18.20 25.77
C THR A 143 14.68 19.13 24.58
N ALA A 144 15.75 19.68 23.99
CA ALA A 144 15.65 20.57 22.83
C ALA A 144 15.05 19.83 21.61
N ALA A 145 15.54 18.61 21.32
CA ALA A 145 15.03 17.77 20.24
C ALA A 145 13.56 17.36 20.46
N PHE A 146 13.19 16.94 21.67
CA PHE A 146 11.81 16.60 21.98
C PHE A 146 10.89 17.82 21.81
N LYS A 147 11.33 19.00 22.25
CA LYS A 147 10.53 20.22 22.17
C LYS A 147 10.28 20.64 20.73
N ILE A 148 11.29 20.65 19.87
CA ILE A 148 11.10 21.03 18.45
C ILE A 148 10.21 20.03 17.72
N VAL A 149 10.39 18.73 17.94
CA VAL A 149 9.52 17.69 17.35
C VAL A 149 8.09 17.90 17.83
N SER A 150 7.87 18.10 19.12
CA SER A 150 6.54 18.35 19.70
C SER A 150 5.86 19.61 19.14
N ILE A 151 6.60 20.69 18.90
CA ILE A 151 6.06 21.91 18.31
C ILE A 151 5.61 21.65 16.87
N ILE A 152 6.47 21.04 16.05
CA ILE A 152 6.17 20.77 14.64
C ILE A 152 4.99 19.80 14.53
N THR A 153 4.95 18.73 15.31
CA THR A 153 3.84 17.76 15.28
C THR A 153 2.52 18.38 15.74
N SER A 154 2.53 19.22 16.78
CA SER A 154 1.33 19.92 17.25
C SER A 154 0.76 20.87 16.18
N ILE A 155 1.61 21.64 15.50
CA ILE A 155 1.19 22.51 14.40
C ILE A 155 0.68 21.67 13.24
N LEU A 156 1.40 20.61 12.86
CA LEU A 156 0.97 19.69 11.81
C LEU A 156 -0.41 19.10 12.07
N ASP A 157 -0.68 18.62 13.29
CA ASP A 157 -1.97 18.04 13.64
C ASP A 157 -3.11 19.05 13.53
N LYS A 158 -2.86 20.33 13.90
CA LYS A 158 -3.84 21.42 13.77
C LYS A 158 -4.23 21.73 12.32
N PHE A 159 -3.27 21.65 11.40
CA PHE A 159 -3.45 21.97 9.99
C PHE A 159 -3.56 20.74 9.08
N THR A 160 -3.67 19.55 9.66
CA THR A 160 -3.92 18.31 8.92
C THR A 160 -5.40 17.99 8.94
N VAL A 161 -6.01 17.95 7.75
CA VAL A 161 -7.41 17.57 7.59
C VAL A 161 -7.50 16.15 7.05
N ILE A 162 -8.25 15.31 7.74
CA ILE A 162 -8.60 13.97 7.26
C ILE A 162 -9.83 14.09 6.36
N LYS A 163 -9.65 13.97 5.05
CA LYS A 163 -10.76 14.00 4.09
C LYS A 163 -11.17 12.59 3.71
N ARG A 164 -12.48 12.32 3.81
CA ARG A 164 -13.09 11.12 3.24
C ARG A 164 -13.24 11.32 1.74
N THR A 165 -12.75 10.38 0.94
CA THR A 165 -12.99 10.40 -0.51
C THR A 165 -14.16 9.47 -0.83
N PRO A 166 -15.32 9.99 -1.26
CA PRO A 166 -16.43 9.17 -1.71
C PRO A 166 -16.01 8.27 -2.87
N SER A 167 -16.54 7.03 -2.91
CA SER A 167 -16.28 6.07 -3.99
C SER A 167 -16.58 6.66 -5.39
N LYS A 168 -17.58 7.55 -5.50
CA LYS A 168 -17.91 8.26 -6.75
C LYS A 168 -16.81 9.18 -7.29
N HIS A 169 -15.88 9.65 -6.45
CA HIS A 169 -14.72 10.44 -6.86
C HIS A 169 -13.49 9.57 -7.14
N ARG A 170 -13.60 8.25 -6.97
CA ARG A 170 -12.53 7.30 -7.29
C ARG A 170 -12.48 7.15 -8.81
N ILE A 171 -11.41 7.65 -9.41
CA ILE A 171 -11.11 7.41 -10.82
C ILE A 171 -10.67 5.95 -10.98
N ILE A 172 -11.60 5.07 -11.36
CA ILE A 172 -11.31 3.63 -11.54
C ILE A 172 -10.35 3.43 -12.70
N LYS A 173 -10.52 4.21 -13.78
CA LYS A 173 -9.62 4.21 -14.95
C LYS A 173 -9.52 5.63 -15.52
N PRO A 174 -8.35 6.29 -15.43
CA PRO A 174 -8.19 7.70 -15.83
C PRO A 174 -8.42 7.96 -17.32
N TRP A 175 -8.35 6.94 -18.16
CA TRP A 175 -8.59 7.04 -19.60
C TRP A 175 -10.06 6.95 -20.01
N ILE A 176 -11.00 6.68 -19.09
CA ILE A 176 -12.42 6.64 -19.43
C ILE A 176 -12.97 8.07 -19.49
N THR A 177 -13.23 8.55 -20.70
CA THR A 177 -13.79 9.88 -20.93
C THR A 177 -15.32 9.88 -20.86
N PRO A 178 -15.96 11.04 -20.58
CA PRO A 178 -17.43 11.16 -20.64
C PRO A 178 -18.02 10.78 -22.00
N GLY A 179 -17.31 11.07 -23.10
CA GLY A 179 -17.70 10.67 -24.45
C GLY A 179 -17.66 9.16 -24.65
N LEU A 180 -16.62 8.49 -24.16
CA LEU A 180 -16.54 7.03 -24.19
C LEU A 180 -17.65 6.38 -23.34
N LEU A 181 -17.97 6.95 -22.17
CA LEU A 181 -19.09 6.50 -21.34
C LEU A 181 -20.43 6.61 -22.07
N ARG A 182 -20.67 7.71 -22.79
CA ARG A 182 -21.87 7.87 -23.62
C ARG A 182 -21.93 6.80 -24.71
N CYS A 183 -20.79 6.50 -25.34
CA CYS A 183 -20.70 5.45 -26.35
C CYS A 183 -21.04 4.07 -25.77
N ILE A 184 -20.48 3.73 -24.61
CA ILE A 184 -20.77 2.47 -23.91
C ILE A 184 -22.27 2.37 -23.58
N ARG A 185 -22.86 3.41 -22.99
CA ARG A 185 -24.29 3.43 -22.65
C ARG A 185 -25.20 3.24 -23.87
N HIS A 186 -24.85 3.84 -25.00
CA HIS A 186 -25.62 3.68 -26.24
C HIS A 186 -25.51 2.26 -26.80
N ARG A 187 -24.33 1.65 -26.75
CA ARG A 187 -24.15 0.24 -27.12
C ARG A 187 -25.07 -0.64 -26.27
N ASP A 188 -25.11 -0.38 -24.96
CA ASP A 188 -25.91 -1.16 -24.01
C ASP A 188 -27.42 -0.96 -24.24
N LYS A 189 -27.84 0.24 -24.65
CA LYS A 189 -29.22 0.52 -25.08
C LYS A 189 -29.61 -0.28 -26.33
N LEU A 190 -28.74 -0.34 -27.34
CA LEU A 190 -28.97 -1.13 -28.54
C LEU A 190 -29.05 -2.63 -28.24
N TYR A 191 -28.18 -3.13 -27.36
CA TYR A 191 -28.23 -4.52 -26.92
C TYR A 191 -29.56 -4.86 -26.24
N ARG A 192 -30.04 -4.00 -25.32
CA ARG A 192 -31.36 -4.16 -24.68
C ARG A 192 -32.49 -4.20 -25.69
N THR A 193 -32.39 -3.41 -26.77
CA THR A 193 -33.39 -3.39 -27.84
C THR A 193 -33.38 -4.70 -28.63
N LEU A 194 -32.19 -5.22 -28.97
CA LEU A 194 -32.02 -6.52 -29.62
C LEU A 194 -32.53 -7.68 -28.75
N ARG A 195 -32.33 -7.64 -27.43
CA ARG A 195 -32.77 -8.71 -26.53
C ARG A 195 -34.29 -8.79 -26.39
N LYS A 196 -35.00 -7.68 -26.57
CA LYS A 196 -36.48 -7.64 -26.56
C LYS A 196 -37.10 -8.26 -27.81
N ASP A 197 -36.39 -8.18 -28.94
CA ASP A 197 -36.82 -8.75 -30.22
C ASP A 197 -35.61 -9.40 -30.93
N PRO A 198 -35.24 -10.63 -30.55
CA PRO A 198 -34.05 -11.30 -31.08
C PRO A 198 -34.14 -11.68 -32.56
N THR A 199 -35.37 -11.75 -33.10
CA THR A 199 -35.68 -12.10 -34.48
C THR A 199 -35.49 -10.95 -35.47
N ASN A 200 -35.27 -9.73 -34.97
CA ASN A 200 -35.13 -8.55 -35.79
C ASN A 200 -33.69 -8.34 -36.28
N ASP A 201 -33.44 -8.73 -37.53
CA ASP A 201 -32.13 -8.62 -38.17
C ASP A 201 -31.62 -7.17 -38.33
N ALA A 202 -32.52 -6.19 -38.44
CA ALA A 202 -32.15 -4.78 -38.49
C ALA A 202 -31.54 -4.32 -37.15
N ASN A 203 -32.19 -4.65 -36.03
CA ASN A 203 -31.67 -4.37 -34.68
C ASN A 203 -30.34 -5.07 -34.42
N ARG A 204 -30.21 -6.31 -34.89
CA ARG A 204 -28.96 -7.08 -34.80
C ARG A 204 -27.82 -6.40 -35.54
N THR A 205 -28.06 -5.98 -36.77
CA THR A 205 -27.08 -5.31 -37.62
C THR A 205 -26.63 -3.97 -37.02
N ILE A 206 -27.57 -3.16 -36.53
CA ILE A 206 -27.29 -1.88 -35.87
C ILE A 206 -26.44 -2.10 -34.62
N TYR A 207 -26.82 -3.06 -33.77
CA TYR A 207 -26.07 -3.39 -32.56
C TYR A 207 -24.64 -3.85 -32.88
N ILE A 208 -24.45 -4.79 -33.80
CA ILE A 208 -23.11 -5.31 -34.14
C ILE A 208 -22.20 -4.19 -34.67
N ARG A 209 -22.72 -3.36 -35.59
CA ARG A 209 -21.99 -2.22 -36.15
C ARG A 209 -21.57 -1.25 -35.05
N TYR A 210 -22.49 -0.89 -34.15
CA TYR A 210 -22.23 0.05 -33.08
C TYR A 210 -21.29 -0.53 -32.00
N ARG A 211 -21.45 -1.81 -31.65
CA ARG A 211 -20.53 -2.53 -30.74
C ARG A 211 -19.10 -2.49 -31.26
N ASN A 212 -18.90 -2.77 -32.55
CA ASN A 212 -17.58 -2.75 -33.18
C ASN A 212 -17.00 -1.33 -33.21
N HIS A 213 -17.82 -0.30 -33.44
CA HIS A 213 -17.41 1.10 -33.32
C HIS A 213 -16.97 1.43 -31.88
N CYS A 214 -17.80 1.10 -30.87
CA CYS A 214 -17.50 1.32 -29.46
C CYS A 214 -16.21 0.62 -29.03
N ASN A 215 -15.98 -0.62 -29.46
CA ASN A 215 -14.76 -1.37 -29.15
C ASN A 215 -13.51 -0.73 -29.78
N ARG A 216 -13.60 -0.27 -31.03
CA ARG A 216 -12.50 0.48 -31.69
C ARG A 216 -12.20 1.78 -30.95
N LEU A 217 -13.23 2.52 -30.55
CA LEU A 217 -13.06 3.77 -29.81
C LEU A 217 -12.42 3.52 -28.44
N LEU A 218 -12.88 2.50 -27.71
CA LEU A 218 -12.33 2.11 -26.42
C LEU A 218 -10.84 1.76 -26.52
N LYS A 219 -10.46 0.96 -27.54
CA LYS A 219 -9.06 0.63 -27.81
C LYS A 219 -8.23 1.87 -28.14
N LYS A 220 -8.74 2.76 -29.00
CA LYS A 220 -8.07 4.00 -29.39
C LYS A 220 -7.80 4.91 -28.20
N VAL A 221 -8.82 5.19 -27.38
CA VAL A 221 -8.70 6.07 -26.21
C VAL A 221 -7.70 5.51 -25.20
N LYS A 222 -7.74 4.19 -24.96
CA LYS A 222 -6.76 3.53 -24.09
C LYS A 222 -5.33 3.69 -24.59
N ILE A 223 -5.08 3.42 -25.88
CA ILE A 223 -3.74 3.54 -26.49
C ILE A 223 -3.23 4.98 -26.41
N VAL A 224 -4.06 5.98 -26.73
CA VAL A 224 -3.68 7.39 -26.67
C VAL A 224 -3.26 7.79 -25.25
N TYR A 225 -4.06 7.39 -24.26
CA TYR A 225 -3.72 7.64 -22.87
C TYR A 225 -2.41 6.95 -22.46
N GLU A 226 -2.27 5.64 -22.73
CA GLU A 226 -1.08 4.89 -22.36
C GLU A 226 0.19 5.44 -23.02
N ARG A 227 0.09 5.90 -24.28
CA ARG A 227 1.17 6.58 -24.97
C ARG A 227 1.54 7.90 -24.29
N SER A 228 0.55 8.72 -23.92
CA SER A 228 0.79 9.99 -23.23
C SER A 228 1.44 9.80 -21.86
N GLU A 229 1.07 8.74 -21.13
CA GLU A 229 1.69 8.43 -19.83
C GLU A 229 3.12 7.90 -20.00
N PHE A 230 3.37 7.11 -21.03
CA PHE A 230 4.71 6.61 -21.32
C PHE A 230 5.67 7.76 -21.72
N GLU A 231 5.19 8.72 -22.50
CA GLU A 231 6.00 9.88 -22.91
C GLU A 231 6.47 10.72 -21.71
N LYS A 232 5.67 10.81 -20.64
CA LYS A 232 6.05 11.51 -19.40
C LYS A 232 7.25 10.87 -18.68
N VAL A 233 7.45 9.56 -18.84
CA VAL A 233 8.51 8.80 -18.17
C VAL A 233 9.64 8.38 -19.11
N ARG A 234 9.60 8.81 -20.38
CA ARG A 234 10.55 8.45 -21.43
C ARG A 234 12.03 8.67 -21.04
N ASN A 235 12.31 9.75 -20.33
CA ASN A 235 13.67 10.15 -19.97
C ASN A 235 14.19 9.50 -18.67
N ASP A 236 13.34 8.74 -17.97
CA ASP A 236 13.71 8.01 -16.76
C ASP A 236 13.56 6.50 -17.01
N SER A 237 14.69 5.84 -17.30
CA SER A 237 14.75 4.40 -17.57
C SER A 237 14.13 3.56 -16.45
N ARG A 238 14.26 3.98 -15.19
CA ARG A 238 13.70 3.25 -14.04
C ARG A 238 12.18 3.38 -14.01
N ALA A 239 11.66 4.59 -14.25
CA ALA A 239 10.22 4.83 -14.34
C ALA A 239 9.59 4.17 -15.57
N ALA A 240 10.24 4.22 -16.74
CA ALA A 240 9.81 3.52 -17.95
C ALA A 240 9.72 2.01 -17.71
N TRP A 241 10.73 1.42 -17.05
CA TRP A 241 10.74 -0.01 -16.75
C TRP A 241 9.69 -0.41 -15.70
N LYS A 242 9.39 0.48 -14.75
CA LYS A 242 8.27 0.31 -13.82
C LYS A 242 6.93 0.33 -14.56
N PHE A 243 6.72 1.27 -15.48
CA PHE A 243 5.51 1.36 -16.30
C PHE A 243 5.30 0.09 -17.12
N ILE A 244 6.35 -0.43 -17.77
CA ILE A 244 6.28 -1.65 -18.59
C ILE A 244 5.93 -2.86 -17.73
N ARG A 245 6.59 -3.06 -16.58
CA ARG A 245 6.25 -4.17 -15.67
C ARG A 245 4.79 -4.12 -15.20
N GLN A 246 4.30 -2.93 -14.88
CA GLN A 246 2.90 -2.73 -14.49
C GLN A 246 1.93 -3.13 -15.61
N LYS A 247 2.25 -2.81 -16.86
CA LYS A 247 1.41 -3.17 -18.03
C LYS A 247 1.51 -4.64 -18.42
N ALA A 248 2.67 -5.24 -18.24
CA ALA A 248 2.90 -6.67 -18.50
C ALA A 248 2.36 -7.59 -17.39
N ASN A 249 1.72 -7.03 -16.33
CA ASN A 249 1.34 -7.75 -15.12
C ASN A 249 2.52 -8.55 -14.49
N MET A 250 3.75 -8.10 -14.73
CA MET A 250 4.97 -8.64 -14.15
C MET A 250 5.18 -8.07 -12.75
N ASN A 251 4.13 -8.11 -11.93
CA ASN A 251 4.28 -7.76 -10.53
C ASN A 251 5.14 -8.84 -9.89
N ASN A 252 6.23 -8.44 -9.24
CA ASN A 252 7.00 -9.35 -8.41
C ASN A 252 6.01 -10.00 -7.43
N LYS A 253 5.92 -11.33 -7.44
CA LYS A 253 5.45 -12.03 -6.24
C LYS A 253 6.36 -11.50 -5.13
N LYS A 254 5.78 -10.79 -4.16
CA LYS A 254 6.56 -10.45 -2.96
C LYS A 254 7.05 -11.79 -2.45
N SER A 255 8.36 -12.02 -2.46
CA SER A 255 8.93 -13.13 -1.74
C SER A 255 8.42 -12.98 -0.32
N SER A 256 7.70 -13.99 0.17
CA SER A 256 7.31 -14.04 1.57
C SER A 256 8.60 -13.89 2.36
N SER A 257 8.75 -12.80 3.11
CA SER A 257 9.86 -12.66 4.06
C SER A 257 9.61 -13.55 5.29
N SER A 258 8.92 -14.69 5.12
CA SER A 258 8.67 -15.66 6.18
C SER A 258 9.99 -16.21 6.72
N GLN A 259 11.03 -16.30 5.88
CA GLN A 259 12.37 -16.70 6.34
C GLN A 259 13.01 -15.73 7.35
N LEU A 260 12.59 -14.46 7.42
CA LEU A 260 13.03 -13.51 8.47
C LEU A 260 12.14 -13.57 9.73
N LEU A 261 10.97 -14.19 9.63
CA LEU A 261 9.96 -14.31 10.70
C LEU A 261 9.94 -15.70 11.35
N GLU A 262 10.57 -16.70 10.74
CA GLU A 262 10.60 -18.09 11.21
C GLU A 262 11.47 -18.32 12.46
N GLY A 263 12.18 -17.30 12.94
CA GLY A 263 13.13 -17.43 14.07
C GLY A 263 12.64 -16.94 15.43
N LEU A 264 11.58 -16.11 15.52
CA LEU A 264 11.15 -15.47 16.77
C LEU A 264 9.63 -15.27 16.79
N ASP A 265 8.98 -15.58 17.93
CA ASP A 265 7.52 -15.56 18.10
C ASP A 265 6.90 -14.15 18.03
N ASP A 266 7.71 -13.10 18.14
CA ASP A 266 7.28 -11.71 18.16
C ASP A 266 7.96 -10.87 17.08
N HIS A 267 7.15 -10.08 16.36
CA HIS A 267 7.58 -9.23 15.24
C HIS A 267 8.60 -8.17 15.68
N ASP A 268 8.42 -7.60 16.86
CA ASP A 268 9.33 -6.57 17.39
C ASP A 268 10.70 -7.19 17.72
N GLN A 269 10.71 -8.42 18.22
CA GLN A 269 11.94 -9.16 18.50
C GLN A 269 12.69 -9.49 17.21
N SER A 270 11.99 -9.89 16.12
CA SER A 270 12.65 -10.15 14.83
C SER A 270 13.35 -8.92 14.27
N VAL A 271 12.69 -7.75 14.30
CA VAL A 271 13.27 -6.49 13.81
C VAL A 271 14.47 -6.07 14.66
N ASN A 272 14.36 -6.19 15.98
CA ASN A 272 15.45 -5.86 16.89
C ASN A 272 16.64 -6.83 16.73
N ALA A 273 16.41 -8.13 16.52
CA ALA A 273 17.48 -9.11 16.28
C ALA A 273 18.27 -8.79 15.00
N VAL A 274 17.58 -8.39 13.92
CA VAL A 274 18.24 -7.92 12.69
C VAL A 274 19.05 -6.65 12.96
N ASN A 275 18.48 -5.69 13.70
CA ASN A 275 19.16 -4.46 14.06
C ASN A 275 20.41 -4.73 14.92
N ASP A 276 20.32 -5.64 15.89
CA ASP A 276 21.43 -6.03 16.76
C ASP A 276 22.53 -6.73 15.96
N TYR A 277 22.18 -7.60 15.02
CA TYR A 277 23.15 -8.23 14.11
C TYR A 277 23.93 -7.17 13.32
N PHE A 278 23.26 -6.27 12.61
CA PHE A 278 23.96 -5.26 11.79
C PHE A 278 24.66 -4.18 12.62
N SER A 279 24.21 -3.91 13.85
CA SER A 279 24.87 -2.99 14.77
C SER A 279 26.17 -3.57 15.33
N ASN A 280 26.26 -4.90 15.46
CA ASN A 280 27.41 -5.58 16.08
C ASN A 280 28.33 -6.28 15.08
N ILE A 281 27.92 -6.51 13.83
CA ILE A 281 28.71 -7.24 12.84
C ILE A 281 30.14 -6.70 12.68
N GLY A 282 30.33 -5.38 12.77
CA GLY A 282 31.65 -4.76 12.71
C GLY A 282 32.53 -5.13 13.92
N LYS A 283 31.97 -5.10 15.13
CA LYS A 283 32.66 -5.50 16.37
C LYS A 283 32.96 -7.00 16.38
N ASP A 284 32.02 -7.81 15.91
CA ASP A 284 32.16 -9.26 15.85
C ASP A 284 33.21 -9.68 14.81
N LEU A 285 33.28 -8.97 13.67
CA LEU A 285 34.30 -9.23 12.66
C LEU A 285 35.68 -8.80 13.16
N ALA A 286 35.79 -7.62 13.77
CA ALA A 286 37.05 -7.11 14.33
C ALA A 286 37.60 -8.02 15.44
N SER A 287 36.75 -8.47 16.36
CA SER A 287 37.14 -9.40 17.43
C SER A 287 37.58 -10.76 16.89
N LYS A 288 36.91 -11.30 15.88
CA LYS A 288 37.34 -12.55 15.20
C LYS A 288 38.70 -12.41 14.53
N LEU A 289 38.98 -11.27 13.89
CA LEU A 289 40.29 -11.02 13.27
C LEU A 289 41.42 -10.94 14.30
N LEU A 290 41.17 -10.33 15.46
CA LEU A 290 42.14 -10.22 16.57
C LEU A 290 42.46 -11.58 17.22
N ILE A 291 41.52 -12.53 17.20
CA ILE A 291 41.69 -13.87 17.76
C ILE A 291 42.39 -14.82 16.76
N SER A 292 42.35 -14.50 15.46
CA SER A 292 42.82 -15.39 14.38
C SER A 292 44.31 -15.28 14.05
N THR A 293 45.09 -14.45 14.75
CA THR A 293 46.53 -14.32 14.49
C THR A 293 47.39 -14.84 15.66
N PRO A 294 47.83 -16.11 15.61
CA PRO A 294 49.04 -16.55 16.27
C PRO A 294 50.20 -16.38 15.28
N TYR A 295 50.68 -15.16 15.05
CA TYR A 295 51.97 -14.99 14.38
C TYR A 295 52.95 -14.30 15.35
N PRO A 296 54.24 -14.69 15.34
CA PRO A 296 55.25 -14.17 16.25
C PRO A 296 55.38 -12.65 16.09
N PRO A 297 55.96 -11.93 17.07
CA PRO A 297 56.24 -10.51 16.90
C PRO A 297 57.06 -10.36 15.62
N ILE A 298 56.47 -9.72 14.61
CA ILE A 298 57.19 -9.34 13.41
C ILE A 298 58.34 -8.47 13.91
N LEU A 299 59.56 -8.98 13.78
CA LEU A 299 60.77 -8.22 13.97
C LEU A 299 60.61 -6.94 13.15
N THR A 300 60.46 -5.84 13.87
CA THR A 300 60.39 -4.50 13.30
C THR A 300 61.67 -4.29 12.50
N ASN A 301 61.58 -4.32 11.17
CA ASN A 301 62.50 -3.56 10.35
C ASN A 301 62.24 -2.09 10.71
N GLN A 302 63.02 -1.57 11.65
CA GLN A 302 62.97 -0.21 12.19
C GLN A 302 63.26 0.90 11.17
N ASN A 303 63.23 0.62 9.86
CA ASN A 303 63.72 1.52 8.82
C ASN A 303 62.73 1.82 7.69
N ILE A 304 61.41 1.68 7.91
CA ILE A 304 60.41 2.14 6.94
C ILE A 304 59.42 3.10 7.64
N VAL A 305 59.72 4.39 7.48
CA VAL A 305 58.81 5.54 7.61
C VAL A 305 58.30 5.85 9.02
N SER A 306 59.21 6.38 9.84
CA SER A 306 58.89 7.33 10.90
C SER A 306 58.52 8.70 10.33
N ASN A 307 57.38 8.85 9.64
CA ASN A 307 56.91 10.20 9.27
C ASN A 307 55.42 10.40 8.98
N THR A 308 54.55 9.56 9.56
CA THR A 308 53.17 9.98 9.81
C THR A 308 52.72 9.45 11.16
N LEU A 309 53.00 10.22 12.21
CA LEU A 309 52.22 10.18 13.46
C LEU A 309 50.80 10.70 13.15
N HIS A 310 50.06 10.01 12.29
CA HIS A 310 48.61 10.15 12.35
C HIS A 310 48.20 9.36 13.59
N PRO A 311 47.61 9.98 14.62
CA PRO A 311 46.93 9.22 15.65
C PRO A 311 45.77 8.51 14.95
N SER A 312 45.98 7.24 14.60
CA SER A 312 44.99 6.36 13.97
C SER A 312 43.74 6.12 14.85
N ASN A 313 43.72 6.73 16.04
CA ASN A 313 42.67 6.66 17.05
C ASN A 313 42.12 8.04 17.47
N SER A 314 42.30 9.09 16.66
CA SER A 314 41.73 10.42 16.96
C SER A 314 40.67 10.81 15.93
N MET A 315 39.44 11.00 16.39
CA MET A 315 38.36 11.61 15.62
C MET A 315 38.00 12.93 16.29
N VAL A 316 38.07 14.04 15.54
CA VAL A 316 37.60 15.36 15.97
C VAL A 316 36.33 15.68 15.22
N LEU A 317 35.27 15.98 15.96
CA LEU A 317 34.03 16.53 15.41
C LEU A 317 34.08 18.04 15.54
N LEU A 318 34.01 18.74 14.41
CA LEU A 318 33.91 20.19 14.39
C LEU A 318 32.45 20.62 14.55
N PRO A 319 32.18 21.82 15.10
CA PRO A 319 30.84 22.39 15.10
C PRO A 319 30.27 22.44 13.68
N ILE A 320 29.02 22.05 13.55
CA ILE A 320 28.25 22.07 12.31
C ILE A 320 27.87 23.50 11.97
N GLU A 321 28.06 23.86 10.70
CA GLU A 321 27.63 25.13 10.13
C GLU A 321 26.20 25.06 9.60
N SER A 322 25.46 26.17 9.70
CA SER A 322 24.08 26.24 9.21
C SER A 322 23.94 25.98 7.71
N GLU A 323 24.96 26.32 6.90
CA GLU A 323 24.96 26.04 5.46
C GLU A 323 25.02 24.53 5.14
N GLU A 324 25.68 23.74 5.99
CA GLU A 324 25.73 22.29 5.85
C GLU A 324 24.31 21.72 6.03
N ILE A 325 23.61 22.12 7.10
CA ILE A 325 22.23 21.69 7.36
C ILE A 325 21.28 22.18 6.26
N HIS A 326 21.44 23.42 5.81
CA HIS A 326 20.66 23.99 4.73
C HIS A 326 20.80 23.16 3.43
N THR A 327 22.02 22.77 3.09
CA THR A 327 22.33 21.95 1.91
C THR A 327 21.72 20.55 2.05
N ILE A 328 21.83 19.92 3.22
CA ILE A 328 21.25 18.60 3.50
C ILE A 328 19.73 18.63 3.33
N ILE A 329 19.05 19.60 3.95
CA ILE A 329 17.59 19.73 3.86
C ILE A 329 17.15 19.98 2.42
N SER A 330 17.87 20.84 1.69
CA SER A 330 17.56 21.18 0.29
C SER A 330 17.61 19.96 -0.63
N ASN A 331 18.57 19.05 -0.39
CA ASN A 331 18.80 17.85 -1.18
C ASN A 331 17.91 16.65 -0.80
N MET A 332 17.07 16.77 0.23
CA MET A 332 16.14 15.70 0.62
C MET A 332 15.17 15.34 -0.52
N LYS A 333 14.75 14.08 -0.63
CA LYS A 333 13.67 13.71 -1.55
C LYS A 333 12.30 14.05 -0.94
N GLU A 334 11.43 14.71 -1.71
CA GLU A 334 10.10 15.15 -1.24
C GLU A 334 9.09 14.01 -1.07
N ASN A 335 9.23 12.95 -1.87
CA ASN A 335 8.30 11.81 -1.89
C ASN A 335 8.79 10.63 -1.03
N CYS A 336 9.33 10.94 0.14
CA CYS A 336 9.76 9.93 1.11
C CYS A 336 8.62 9.54 2.04
N ALA A 337 8.69 8.32 2.58
CA ALA A 337 7.79 7.90 3.65
C ALA A 337 8.05 8.75 4.90
N VAL A 338 6.97 9.20 5.54
CA VAL A 338 7.05 9.92 6.82
C VAL A 338 7.60 9.01 7.93
N GLY A 339 8.35 9.61 8.85
CA GLY A 339 8.91 8.94 10.02
C GLY A 339 7.86 8.61 11.07
N TRP A 340 8.33 8.19 12.25
CA TRP A 340 7.50 7.95 13.44
C TRP A 340 6.82 9.23 13.94
N ASP A 341 7.46 10.37 13.68
CA ASP A 341 7.04 11.73 14.01
C ASP A 341 5.94 12.26 13.07
N GLY A 342 5.68 11.60 11.94
CA GLY A 342 4.70 12.06 10.96
C GLY A 342 5.12 13.32 10.19
N ILE A 343 6.37 13.78 10.32
CA ILE A 343 6.86 15.00 9.67
C ILE A 343 7.29 14.67 8.22
N PRO A 344 6.67 15.27 7.18
CA PRO A 344 7.05 15.02 5.80
C PRO A 344 8.30 15.82 5.40
N SER A 345 9.16 15.23 4.57
CA SER A 345 10.37 15.90 4.05
C SER A 345 10.04 17.17 3.24
N ALA A 346 8.89 17.19 2.55
CA ALA A 346 8.39 18.38 1.89
C ALA A 346 8.15 19.57 2.84
N LEU A 347 7.72 19.30 4.09
CA LEU A 347 7.57 20.35 5.09
C LEU A 347 8.94 20.87 5.55
N LEU A 348 9.89 19.96 5.84
CA LEU A 348 11.24 20.34 6.26
C LEU A 348 11.91 21.27 5.24
N LYS A 349 11.73 21.00 3.94
CA LYS A 349 12.19 21.89 2.86
C LYS A 349 11.51 23.24 2.83
N SER A 350 10.21 23.27 3.07
CA SER A 350 9.40 24.48 3.02
C SER A 350 9.70 25.42 4.19
N CYS A 351 10.00 24.86 5.37
CA CYS A 351 10.34 25.60 6.58
C CYS A 351 11.85 25.68 6.84
N ARG A 352 12.70 25.42 5.84
CA ARG A 352 14.15 25.25 6.04
C ARG A 352 14.79 26.46 6.72
N HIS A 353 14.39 27.68 6.34
CA HIS A 353 14.94 28.93 6.86
C HIS A 353 14.67 29.10 8.35
N ILE A 354 13.59 28.51 8.85
CA ILE A 354 13.18 28.53 10.25
C ILE A 354 13.89 27.42 11.03
N LEU A 355 14.01 26.22 10.44
CA LEU A 355 14.49 25.03 11.11
C LEU A 355 16.02 24.92 11.14
N VAL A 356 16.72 25.44 10.13
CA VAL A 356 18.19 25.34 10.02
C VAL A 356 18.90 25.87 11.28
N PRO A 357 18.59 27.07 11.82
CA PRO A 357 19.25 27.56 13.03
C PRO A 357 19.01 26.66 14.25
N VAL A 358 17.77 26.18 14.42
CA VAL A 358 17.38 25.34 15.56
C VAL A 358 18.04 23.96 15.50
N LEU A 359 18.07 23.34 14.32
CA LEU A 359 18.71 22.05 14.12
C LEU A 359 20.23 22.15 14.27
N THR A 360 20.84 23.23 13.77
CA THR A 360 22.28 23.50 13.95
C THR A 360 22.63 23.56 15.43
N HIS A 361 21.85 24.30 16.23
CA HIS A 361 22.02 24.37 17.68
C HIS A 361 21.92 22.99 18.34
N ILE A 362 20.87 22.22 18.05
CA ILE A 362 20.67 20.89 18.65
C ILE A 362 21.81 19.94 18.30
N PHE A 363 22.29 19.95 17.04
CA PHE A 363 23.36 19.06 16.62
C PHE A 363 24.71 19.46 17.22
N ASN A 364 24.99 20.75 17.36
CA ASN A 364 26.19 21.22 18.06
C ASN A 364 26.15 20.86 19.55
N LEU A 365 24.99 21.01 20.22
CA LEU A 365 24.83 20.50 21.58
C LEU A 365 25.08 19.00 21.69
N SER A 366 24.59 18.21 20.73
CA SER A 366 24.86 16.77 20.70
C SER A 366 26.34 16.42 20.51
N ILE A 367 27.08 17.21 19.74
CA ILE A 367 28.53 17.05 19.57
C ILE A 367 29.24 17.41 20.88
N ASP A 368 28.92 18.57 21.46
CA ASP A 368 29.58 19.10 22.67
C ASP A 368 29.33 18.21 23.90
N THR A 369 28.10 17.71 24.05
CA THR A 369 27.71 16.87 25.20
C THR A 369 27.98 15.38 24.98
N GLY A 370 28.22 14.95 23.74
CA GLY A 370 28.27 13.54 23.36
C GLY A 370 26.93 12.80 23.47
N VAL A 371 25.80 13.53 23.55
CA VAL A 371 24.45 12.95 23.69
C VAL A 371 23.66 13.10 22.41
N PHE A 372 23.32 11.96 21.78
CA PHE A 372 22.39 11.93 20.65
C PHE A 372 20.93 11.74 21.13
N PRO A 373 19.98 12.62 20.75
CA PRO A 373 18.60 12.59 21.26
C PRO A 373 17.83 11.33 20.87
N LYS A 374 17.02 10.77 21.78
CA LYS A 374 16.18 9.59 21.50
C LYS A 374 15.12 9.87 20.44
N ALA A 375 14.58 11.09 20.40
CA ALA A 375 13.61 11.49 19.37
C ALA A 375 14.15 11.24 17.93
N PHE A 376 15.46 11.34 17.72
CA PHE A 376 16.08 11.11 16.42
C PHE A 376 16.59 9.65 16.23
N LYS A 377 16.48 8.79 17.25
CA LYS A 377 16.90 7.36 17.21
C LYS A 377 15.80 6.41 16.76
N VAL A 378 14.57 6.90 16.60
CA VAL A 378 13.41 6.05 16.29
C VAL A 378 13.19 6.03 14.78
N ALA A 379 12.96 4.83 14.24
CA ALA A 379 12.66 4.63 12.82
C ALA A 379 11.38 3.82 12.63
N LEU A 380 10.62 4.17 11.60
CA LEU A 380 9.43 3.44 11.19
C LEU A 380 9.80 2.36 10.17
N CYS A 381 9.60 1.09 10.55
CA CYS A 381 9.78 -0.06 9.69
C CYS A 381 8.41 -0.61 9.28
N LYS A 382 8.27 -0.94 7.98
CA LYS A 382 7.09 -1.67 7.49
C LYS A 382 7.48 -3.12 7.28
N ASP A 383 6.79 -4.03 7.95
CA ASP A 383 6.99 -5.46 7.72
C ASP A 383 6.39 -5.90 6.36
N ALA A 384 6.59 -7.16 5.98
CA ALA A 384 6.06 -7.70 4.73
C ALA A 384 4.53 -7.78 4.68
N GLN A 385 3.87 -7.77 5.84
CA GLN A 385 2.41 -7.67 5.98
C GLN A 385 1.91 -6.22 5.96
N ASN A 386 2.81 -5.25 5.75
CA ASN A 386 2.53 -3.82 5.73
C ASN A 386 2.09 -3.26 7.10
N ARG A 387 2.37 -3.96 8.19
CA ARG A 387 2.23 -3.48 9.57
C ARG A 387 3.38 -2.54 9.89
N VAL A 388 3.07 -1.56 10.72
CA VAL A 388 3.99 -0.49 11.11
C VAL A 388 4.62 -0.88 12.45
N ILE A 389 5.95 -1.00 12.48
CA ILE A 389 6.74 -1.36 13.66
C ILE A 389 7.72 -0.23 13.99
N LEU A 390 7.90 0.06 15.28
CA LEU A 390 8.86 1.04 15.78
C LEU A 390 10.19 0.34 16.10
N GLY A 391 11.25 0.70 15.36
CA GLY A 391 12.61 0.29 15.68
C GLY A 391 13.34 1.38 16.48
N ILE A 392 14.02 1.00 17.56
CA ILE A 392 14.87 1.90 18.35
C ILE A 392 16.33 1.56 18.08
N GLY A 393 17.09 2.48 17.49
CA GLY A 393 18.52 2.29 17.28
C GLY A 393 19.31 2.34 18.61
N ARG A 394 19.72 1.19 19.15
CA ARG A 394 20.58 1.14 20.36
C ARG A 394 22.01 1.58 20.04
N SER A 395 22.52 2.60 20.73
CA SER A 395 23.97 2.87 20.85
C SER A 395 24.47 2.11 22.07
N THR A 396 25.37 1.13 21.87
CA THR A 396 26.03 0.46 23.00
C THR A 396 26.79 1.49 23.84
N PRO A 397 26.74 1.42 25.19
CA PRO A 397 27.49 2.29 26.07
C PRO A 397 28.93 1.79 26.20
N SER A 398 29.67 1.79 25.09
CA SER A 398 31.13 1.65 25.12
C SER A 398 31.73 2.46 23.97
N ASN A 399 32.48 3.49 24.36
CA ASN A 399 33.27 4.42 23.55
C ASN A 399 32.44 5.31 22.61
N GLY A 400 31.98 6.44 23.16
CA GLY A 400 31.07 7.43 22.56
C GLY A 400 31.61 8.26 21.40
N ILE A 401 32.49 7.71 20.56
CA ILE A 401 33.10 8.44 19.45
C ILE A 401 32.98 7.64 18.14
N GLU A 402 33.19 6.31 18.13
CA GLU A 402 33.12 5.51 16.90
C GLU A 402 31.69 5.25 16.39
N ALA A 403 30.67 5.35 17.25
CA ALA A 403 29.29 5.04 16.88
C ALA A 403 28.56 6.16 16.10
N CYS A 404 29.07 7.40 16.15
CA CYS A 404 28.40 8.55 15.53
C CYS A 404 28.56 8.56 13.99
N GLN A 405 29.69 8.14 13.44
CA GLN A 405 29.92 8.15 11.99
C GLN A 405 29.40 6.90 11.27
N ALA A 406 29.43 5.72 11.90
CA ALA A 406 28.85 4.50 11.32
C ALA A 406 27.30 4.59 11.21
N LYS A 407 26.65 5.30 12.15
CA LYS A 407 25.19 5.54 12.11
C LYS A 407 24.78 6.74 11.25
N ALA A 408 25.66 7.72 11.08
CA ALA A 408 25.48 8.76 10.07
C ALA A 408 25.44 8.12 8.66
N ASN A 409 26.42 7.27 8.32
CA ASN A 409 26.51 6.64 7.00
C ASN A 409 25.39 5.61 6.70
N MET A 410 24.78 4.96 7.70
CA MET A 410 23.59 4.13 7.47
C MET A 410 22.29 4.92 7.35
N SER A 411 22.18 6.08 8.00
CA SER A 411 21.05 7.00 7.80
C SER A 411 21.11 7.72 6.45
N TYR A 412 22.31 7.86 5.87
CA TYR A 412 22.53 8.43 4.53
C TYR A 412 21.97 7.58 3.37
N LYS A 413 21.55 6.33 3.59
CA LYS A 413 20.84 5.55 2.55
C LYS A 413 19.34 5.86 2.45
N ARG A 414 18.83 6.78 3.25
CA ARG A 414 17.43 7.24 3.20
C ARG A 414 17.24 8.76 3.09
N LEU A 415 18.27 9.49 2.67
CA LEU A 415 18.16 10.86 2.16
C LEU A 415 18.23 10.85 0.62
#